data_AF-V5QQC2-F1
#
_entry.id   AF-V5QQC2-F1
#
_cell.length_a   1.000
_cell.length_b   1.000
_cell.length_c   1.000
_cell.angle_alpha   90.00
_cell.angle_beta   90.00
_cell.angle_gamma   90.00
#
_symmetry.space_group_name_H-M   'P 1'
#
loop_
_entity.id
_entity.type
_entity.pdbx_description
1 polymer ?
#
loop_
_entity_poly.entity_id
_entity_poly.type
_entity_poly.pdbx_seq_one_letter_code
_entity_poly.pdbx_strand_id
1 'polypeptide(L)'
;MRKRGGNKLKYQVTKALKAIDKIGISKKDLRDKGMETGIHSTKQMEHALSTCQNFAEWLMSEKGVTDLYQLRRAHYREYIRYMQEKGVSVGHLINTETNLRLLQKGMHAVSRKKGFKPRVWCPRRRMIKSTMREKPVDRSITKQEYERVLEKLPESVRVGAELQYAFGLRLREVANTRAGHIVEDGGKLYWVAVPDRNAVNTAVGVTKAGRGRVAPCRPEMEARVREIIRDRAPESRLVPVTYNTLKSAYYRANLGGSHVFRHSYARDMLKAELKRLGVEKEGREIIRRMVANRQEGLRKDSGIRMHERELYRQVNRAIDTVHGYLGHGISRSDLMQVYMS
;
A
#
# COMPACT_ATOMS: atom_id res chain seq x y z
N MET A 1 -19.03 -42.39 -18.43
CA MET A 1 -18.24 -42.15 -17.20
C MET A 1 -17.30 -40.94 -17.38
N ARG A 2 -17.68 -39.75 -16.89
CA ARG A 2 -16.78 -38.57 -16.88
C ARG A 2 -15.68 -38.81 -15.82
N LYS A 3 -14.45 -39.10 -16.24
CA LYS A 3 -13.29 -39.21 -15.34
C LYS A 3 -13.20 -37.94 -14.48
N ARG A 4 -13.21 -38.08 -13.16
CA ARG A 4 -12.83 -37.04 -12.18
C ARG A 4 -11.33 -36.72 -12.33
N GLY A 5 -10.95 -36.12 -13.45
CA GLY A 5 -9.61 -35.61 -13.68
C GLY A 5 -9.50 -34.25 -12.99
N GLY A 6 -8.93 -34.21 -11.79
CA GLY A 6 -8.56 -32.95 -11.16
C GLY A 6 -7.74 -32.10 -12.14
N ASN A 7 -8.00 -30.79 -12.20
CA ASN A 7 -7.35 -29.90 -13.15
C ASN A 7 -5.83 -29.88 -12.90
N LYS A 8 -5.09 -30.70 -13.66
CA LYS A 8 -3.65 -30.93 -13.55
C LYS A 8 -2.87 -29.61 -13.53
N LEU A 9 -3.31 -28.64 -14.32
CA LEU A 9 -2.65 -27.35 -14.46
C LEU A 9 -2.82 -26.47 -13.20
N LYS A 10 -4.03 -26.43 -12.60
CA LYS A 10 -4.25 -25.76 -11.30
C LYS A 10 -3.40 -26.37 -10.18
N TYR A 11 -3.26 -27.70 -10.18
CA TYR A 11 -2.39 -28.39 -9.22
C TYR A 11 -0.92 -28.01 -9.43
N GLN A 12 -0.45 -27.97 -10.69
CA GLN A 12 0.91 -27.51 -11.01
C GLN A 12 1.16 -26.06 -10.59
N VAL A 13 0.19 -25.15 -10.79
CA VAL A 13 0.26 -23.75 -10.31
C VAL A 13 0.43 -23.72 -8.80
N THR A 14 -0.41 -24.46 -8.08
CA THR A 14 -0.38 -24.50 -6.61
C THR A 14 0.96 -25.03 -6.10
N LYS A 15 1.46 -26.12 -6.68
CA LYS A 15 2.76 -26.71 -6.32
C LYS A 15 3.92 -25.76 -6.62
N ALA A 16 3.89 -25.04 -7.74
CA ALA A 16 4.90 -24.05 -8.09
C ALA A 16 4.92 -22.88 -7.10
N LEU A 17 3.77 -22.29 -6.77
CA LEU A 17 3.71 -21.16 -5.84
C LEU A 17 4.10 -21.56 -4.40
N LYS A 18 3.69 -22.73 -3.92
CA LYS A 18 4.13 -23.27 -2.62
C LYS A 18 5.64 -23.48 -2.55
N ALA A 19 6.31 -23.78 -3.67
CA ALA A 19 7.77 -23.97 -3.69
C ALA A 19 8.56 -22.68 -3.39
N ILE A 20 7.92 -21.51 -3.47
CA ILE A 20 8.50 -20.20 -3.14
C ILE A 20 7.77 -19.51 -1.99
N ASP A 21 7.04 -20.28 -1.18
CA ASP A 21 6.46 -19.77 0.05
C ASP A 21 7.56 -19.45 1.06
N LYS A 22 7.48 -18.23 1.61
CA LYS A 22 8.38 -17.63 2.60
C LYS A 22 7.57 -16.89 3.67
N ILE A 23 6.31 -17.26 3.89
CA ILE A 23 5.49 -16.73 4.98
C ILE A 23 6.20 -17.01 6.31
N GLY A 24 6.25 -16.00 7.19
CA GLY A 24 6.98 -16.05 8.45
C GLY A 24 8.48 -15.72 8.34
N ILE A 25 9.05 -15.65 7.13
CA ILE A 25 10.46 -15.33 6.91
C ILE A 25 10.63 -13.86 6.51
N SER A 26 11.56 -13.16 7.17
CA SER A 26 11.89 -11.76 6.86
C SER A 26 12.47 -11.60 5.45
N LYS A 27 11.93 -10.63 4.70
CA LYS A 27 12.48 -10.23 3.39
C LYS A 27 13.87 -9.61 3.50
N LYS A 28 14.19 -8.98 4.64
CA LYS A 28 15.49 -8.36 4.88
C LYS A 28 16.53 -9.46 5.02
N ASP A 29 16.27 -10.43 5.88
CA ASP A 29 17.20 -11.53 6.17
C ASP A 29 17.52 -12.36 4.92
N LEU A 30 16.52 -12.62 4.06
CA LEU A 30 16.78 -13.28 2.77
C LEU A 30 17.70 -12.46 1.87
N ARG A 31 17.54 -11.13 1.86
CA ARG A 31 18.35 -10.22 1.05
C ARG A 31 19.77 -10.13 1.57
N ASP A 32 19.92 -10.03 2.89
CA ASP A 32 21.21 -9.95 3.57
C ASP A 32 22.02 -11.26 3.36
N LYS A 33 21.32 -12.40 3.21
CA LYS A 33 21.89 -13.70 2.86
C LYS A 33 22.08 -13.93 1.35
N GLY A 34 21.81 -12.93 0.50
CA GLY A 34 21.89 -13.07 -0.96
C GLY A 34 20.90 -14.07 -1.57
N MET A 35 19.85 -14.46 -0.84
CA MET A 35 18.89 -15.49 -1.24
C MET A 35 17.74 -14.93 -2.08
N GLU A 36 17.23 -15.78 -2.97
CA GLU A 36 16.02 -15.50 -3.74
C GLU A 36 14.77 -15.34 -2.84
N THR A 37 14.12 -14.18 -2.90
CA THR A 37 12.85 -13.87 -2.18
C THR A 37 11.62 -14.62 -2.77
N GLY A 38 10.50 -14.68 -2.06
CA GLY A 38 9.30 -15.39 -2.54
C GLY A 38 7.98 -14.70 -2.18
N ILE A 39 6.99 -15.50 -1.84
CA ILE A 39 5.70 -15.03 -1.31
C ILE A 39 5.81 -14.93 0.21
N HIS A 40 5.50 -13.76 0.78
CA HIS A 40 5.75 -13.50 2.22
C HIS A 40 4.47 -13.19 3.02
N SER A 41 3.30 -13.31 2.40
CA SER A 41 2.03 -13.16 3.12
C SER A 41 0.96 -14.05 2.53
N THR A 42 0.05 -14.53 3.38
CA THR A 42 -1.11 -15.34 2.99
C THR A 42 -1.93 -14.64 1.91
N LYS A 43 -2.18 -13.34 2.07
CA LYS A 43 -2.88 -12.53 1.06
C LYS A 43 -2.15 -12.46 -0.28
N GLN A 44 -0.81 -12.41 -0.28
CA GLN A 44 -0.04 -12.47 -1.54
C GLN A 44 -0.17 -13.86 -2.19
N MET A 45 -0.19 -14.94 -1.39
CA MET A 45 -0.42 -16.30 -1.88
C MET A 45 -1.82 -16.44 -2.50
N GLU A 46 -2.86 -15.97 -1.82
CA GLU A 46 -4.24 -15.98 -2.32
C GLU A 46 -4.36 -15.25 -3.67
N HIS A 47 -3.80 -14.04 -3.77
CA HIS A 47 -3.79 -13.29 -5.03
C HIS A 47 -2.99 -13.98 -6.12
N ALA A 48 -1.82 -14.53 -5.81
CA ALA A 48 -1.00 -15.25 -6.77
C ALA A 48 -1.72 -16.51 -7.28
N LEU A 49 -2.32 -17.30 -6.38
CA LEU A 49 -3.11 -18.48 -6.74
C LEU A 49 -4.28 -18.10 -7.64
N SER A 50 -5.11 -17.13 -7.24
CA SER A 50 -6.26 -16.70 -8.03
C SER A 50 -5.85 -16.25 -9.44
N THR A 51 -4.87 -15.34 -9.55
CA THR A 51 -4.40 -14.88 -10.87
C THR A 51 -3.81 -16.01 -11.70
N CYS A 52 -2.96 -16.85 -11.13
CA CYS A 52 -2.27 -17.90 -11.88
C CYS A 52 -3.18 -19.07 -12.24
N GLN A 53 -4.23 -19.34 -11.44
CA GLN A 53 -5.25 -20.32 -11.78
C GLN A 53 -6.15 -19.81 -12.91
N ASN A 54 -6.55 -18.53 -12.90
CA ASN A 54 -7.29 -17.94 -14.02
C ASN A 54 -6.45 -17.96 -15.32
N PHE A 55 -5.14 -17.71 -15.21
CA PHE A 55 -4.22 -17.85 -16.35
C PHE A 55 -4.14 -19.31 -16.84
N ALA A 56 -4.05 -20.27 -15.92
CA ALA A 56 -4.06 -21.70 -16.25
C ALA A 56 -5.37 -22.12 -16.94
N GLU A 57 -6.52 -21.66 -16.47
CA GLU A 57 -7.80 -21.92 -17.12
C GLU A 57 -7.82 -21.36 -18.55
N TRP A 58 -7.41 -20.11 -18.74
CA TRP A 58 -7.32 -19.48 -20.07
C TRP A 58 -6.35 -20.22 -21.00
N LEU A 59 -5.20 -20.67 -20.50
CA LEU A 59 -4.25 -21.47 -21.28
C LEU A 59 -4.84 -22.79 -21.77
N MET A 60 -5.63 -23.43 -20.92
CA MET A 60 -6.26 -24.70 -21.24
C MET A 60 -7.39 -24.51 -22.25
N SER A 61 -8.23 -23.47 -22.08
CA SER A 61 -9.36 -23.20 -22.98
C SER A 61 -8.92 -22.64 -24.34
N GLU A 62 -8.05 -21.63 -24.34
CA GLU A 62 -7.72 -20.86 -25.55
C GLU A 62 -6.49 -21.36 -26.30
N LYS A 63 -5.62 -22.12 -25.62
CA LYS A 63 -4.30 -22.51 -26.16
C LYS A 63 -4.04 -24.02 -26.11
N GLY A 64 -4.97 -24.81 -25.58
CA GLY A 64 -4.83 -26.26 -25.44
C GLY A 64 -3.64 -26.68 -24.56
N VAL A 65 -3.12 -25.79 -23.72
CA VAL A 65 -1.96 -26.07 -22.87
C VAL A 65 -2.42 -26.89 -21.67
N THR A 66 -1.85 -28.09 -21.52
CA THR A 66 -2.20 -29.04 -20.45
C THR A 66 -1.08 -29.20 -19.42
N ASP A 67 0.07 -28.56 -19.64
CA ASP A 67 1.22 -28.58 -18.75
C ASP A 67 1.92 -27.21 -18.68
N LEU A 68 2.24 -26.72 -17.47
CA LEU A 68 2.98 -25.47 -17.29
C LEU A 68 4.37 -25.51 -17.98
N TYR A 69 4.96 -26.69 -18.15
CA TYR A 69 6.22 -26.85 -18.88
C TYR A 69 6.07 -26.74 -20.41
N GLN A 70 4.88 -26.45 -20.93
CA GLN A 70 4.63 -26.06 -22.32
C GLN A 70 4.62 -24.53 -22.53
N LEU A 71 4.47 -23.73 -21.46
CA LEU A 71 4.46 -22.25 -21.49
C LEU A 71 5.56 -21.54 -22.33
N ARG A 72 5.17 -20.74 -23.32
CA ARG A 72 6.10 -19.94 -24.13
C ARG A 72 5.97 -18.45 -23.81
N ARG A 73 6.93 -17.65 -24.27
CA ARG A 73 6.85 -16.17 -24.21
C ARG A 73 5.61 -15.62 -24.92
N ALA A 74 5.14 -16.30 -25.96
CA ALA A 74 3.90 -15.97 -26.68
C ALA A 74 2.67 -15.99 -25.74
N HIS A 75 2.50 -17.06 -24.94
CA HIS A 75 1.37 -17.18 -24.01
C HIS A 75 1.32 -16.06 -22.98
N TYR A 76 2.48 -15.59 -22.50
CA TYR A 76 2.55 -14.42 -21.62
C TYR A 76 2.01 -13.17 -22.30
N ARG A 77 2.49 -12.88 -23.52
CA ARG A 77 2.10 -11.68 -24.28
C ARG A 77 0.62 -11.70 -24.64
N GLU A 78 0.15 -12.85 -25.14
CA GLU A 78 -1.23 -13.05 -25.53
C GLU A 78 -2.19 -12.94 -24.34
N TYR A 79 -1.83 -13.44 -23.16
CA TYR A 79 -2.67 -13.30 -21.98
C TYR A 79 -2.74 -11.86 -21.47
N ILE A 80 -1.62 -11.12 -21.51
CA ILE A 80 -1.65 -9.70 -21.17
C ILE A 80 -2.54 -8.92 -22.15
N ARG A 81 -2.45 -9.21 -23.45
CA ARG A 81 -3.33 -8.62 -24.47
C ARG A 81 -4.81 -8.97 -24.23
N TYR A 82 -5.11 -10.23 -23.96
CA TYR A 82 -6.46 -10.68 -23.59
C TYR A 82 -7.02 -9.92 -22.38
N MET A 83 -6.20 -9.71 -21.34
CA MET A 83 -6.62 -8.94 -20.17
C MET A 83 -6.83 -7.45 -20.49
N GLN A 84 -6.05 -6.88 -21.43
CA GLN A 84 -6.27 -5.51 -21.93
C GLN A 84 -7.58 -5.40 -22.71
N GLU A 85 -7.87 -6.36 -23.60
CA GLU A 85 -9.12 -6.42 -24.37
C GLU A 85 -10.35 -6.58 -23.46
N LYS A 86 -10.18 -7.23 -22.30
CA LYS A 86 -11.20 -7.28 -21.24
C LYS A 86 -11.43 -5.96 -20.50
N GLY A 87 -10.67 -4.91 -20.79
CA GLY A 87 -10.82 -3.59 -20.17
C GLY A 87 -10.37 -3.51 -18.71
N VAL A 88 -9.50 -4.41 -18.24
CA VAL A 88 -9.01 -4.30 -16.85
C VAL A 88 -8.03 -3.14 -16.70
N SER A 89 -8.02 -2.50 -15.53
CA SER A 89 -7.14 -1.37 -15.27
C SER A 89 -5.64 -1.71 -15.41
N VAL A 90 -4.82 -0.70 -15.74
CA VAL A 90 -3.34 -0.82 -15.77
C VAL A 90 -2.78 -1.32 -14.45
N GLY A 91 -3.38 -0.92 -13.33
CA GLY A 91 -3.03 -1.43 -12.00
C GLY A 91 -3.24 -2.94 -11.89
N HIS A 92 -4.36 -3.45 -12.41
CA HIS A 92 -4.65 -4.88 -12.46
C HIS A 92 -3.64 -5.62 -13.35
N LEU A 93 -3.32 -5.11 -14.54
CA LEU A 93 -2.34 -5.73 -15.43
C LEU A 93 -0.94 -5.85 -14.81
N ILE A 94 -0.49 -4.82 -14.09
CA ILE A 94 0.81 -4.85 -13.37
C ILE A 94 0.80 -5.95 -12.28
N ASN A 95 -0.32 -6.11 -11.57
CA ASN A 95 -0.49 -7.17 -10.58
C ASN A 95 -0.50 -8.55 -11.27
N THR A 96 -1.17 -8.67 -12.41
CA THR A 96 -1.15 -9.88 -13.24
C THR A 96 0.27 -10.25 -13.62
N GLU A 97 1.03 -9.35 -14.24
CA GLU A 97 2.44 -9.60 -14.58
C GLU A 97 3.29 -9.97 -13.34
N THR A 98 3.01 -9.35 -12.19
CA THR A 98 3.72 -9.67 -10.94
C THR A 98 3.47 -11.12 -10.51
N ASN A 99 2.22 -11.57 -10.54
CA ASN A 99 1.84 -12.93 -10.17
C ASN A 99 2.35 -13.96 -11.18
N LEU A 100 2.32 -13.67 -12.48
CA LEU A 100 2.91 -14.55 -13.51
C LEU A 100 4.43 -14.73 -13.33
N ARG A 101 5.15 -13.67 -12.94
CA ARG A 101 6.58 -13.76 -12.61
C ARG A 101 6.84 -14.58 -11.35
N LEU A 102 5.96 -14.49 -10.34
CA LEU A 102 6.02 -15.38 -9.17
C LEU A 102 5.78 -16.83 -9.58
N LEU A 103 4.84 -17.10 -10.49
CA LEU A 103 4.64 -18.45 -11.03
C LEU A 103 5.88 -18.98 -11.74
N GLN A 104 6.51 -18.19 -12.62
CA GLN A 104 7.78 -18.59 -13.25
C GLN A 104 8.84 -18.93 -12.20
N LYS A 105 8.99 -18.10 -11.17
CA LYS A 105 9.93 -18.35 -10.08
C LYS A 105 9.62 -19.65 -9.33
N GLY A 106 8.34 -19.90 -9.06
CA GLY A 106 7.85 -21.15 -8.49
C GLY A 106 8.20 -22.37 -9.35
N MET A 107 7.98 -22.26 -10.66
CA MET A 107 8.35 -23.31 -11.62
C MET A 107 9.87 -23.55 -11.61
N HIS A 108 10.68 -22.50 -11.54
CA HIS A 108 12.15 -22.62 -11.43
C HIS A 108 12.56 -23.38 -10.18
N ALA A 109 11.94 -23.08 -9.02
CA ALA A 109 12.20 -23.80 -7.79
C ALA A 109 11.84 -25.30 -7.91
N VAL A 110 10.72 -25.63 -8.56
CA VAL A 110 10.33 -27.03 -8.81
C VAL A 110 11.28 -27.73 -9.78
N SER A 111 11.68 -27.08 -10.88
CA SER A 111 12.65 -27.63 -11.84
C SER A 111 13.99 -27.93 -11.18
N ARG A 112 14.56 -26.97 -10.43
CA ARG A 112 15.84 -27.13 -9.73
C ARG A 112 15.81 -28.30 -8.75
N LYS A 113 14.73 -28.47 -7.98
CA LYS A 113 14.55 -29.62 -7.06
C LYS A 113 14.54 -30.97 -7.77
N LYS A 114 14.24 -31.01 -9.07
CA LYS A 114 14.21 -32.23 -9.88
C LYS A 114 15.44 -32.38 -10.78
N GLY A 115 16.46 -31.54 -10.63
CA GLY A 115 17.65 -31.55 -11.50
C GLY A 115 17.42 -31.00 -12.92
N PHE A 116 16.28 -30.37 -13.20
CA PHE A 116 15.98 -29.81 -14.52
C PHE A 116 16.36 -28.32 -14.63
N LYS A 117 16.73 -27.90 -15.84
CA LYS A 117 17.01 -26.49 -16.16
C LYS A 117 15.74 -25.62 -15.98
N PRO A 118 15.86 -24.42 -15.39
CA PRO A 118 14.75 -23.47 -15.28
C PRO A 118 14.22 -23.03 -16.65
N ARG A 119 12.90 -22.86 -16.77
CA ARG A 119 12.26 -22.43 -18.01
C ARG A 119 11.83 -20.97 -17.97
N VAL A 120 12.32 -20.16 -18.90
CA VAL A 120 12.04 -18.71 -18.95
C VAL A 120 10.98 -18.42 -20.00
N TRP A 121 9.79 -18.03 -19.56
CA TRP A 121 8.64 -17.70 -20.40
C TRP A 121 8.07 -16.30 -20.13
N CYS A 122 8.37 -15.68 -18.98
CA CYS A 122 8.17 -14.26 -18.77
C CYS A 122 9.32 -13.45 -19.39
N PRO A 123 9.05 -12.29 -20.01
CA PRO A 123 10.08 -11.40 -20.52
C PRO A 123 10.93 -10.78 -19.40
N ARG A 124 12.20 -10.44 -19.69
CA ARG A 124 13.10 -9.80 -18.70
C ARG A 124 12.52 -8.47 -18.21
N ARG A 125 12.07 -7.62 -19.12
CA ARG A 125 11.38 -6.35 -18.83
C ARG A 125 9.86 -6.56 -18.78
N ARG A 126 9.16 -5.78 -17.95
CA ARG A 126 7.70 -5.76 -17.90
C ARG A 126 7.13 -5.14 -19.18
N MET A 127 5.96 -5.62 -19.58
CA MET A 127 5.23 -5.03 -20.72
C MET A 127 4.48 -3.78 -20.29
N ILE A 128 3.84 -3.84 -19.12
CA ILE A 128 3.08 -2.76 -18.54
C ILE A 128 3.94 -2.02 -17.52
N LYS A 129 4.21 -0.75 -17.82
CA LYS A 129 4.99 0.14 -16.97
C LYS A 129 4.08 0.87 -15.98
N SER A 130 4.61 1.20 -14.80
CA SER A 130 3.87 2.01 -13.82
C SER A 130 3.53 3.41 -14.33
N THR A 131 4.30 3.94 -15.28
CA THR A 131 4.06 5.22 -15.95
C THR A 131 2.84 5.21 -16.87
N MET A 132 2.33 4.03 -17.24
CA MET A 132 1.09 3.90 -18.03
C MET A 132 -0.16 4.05 -17.17
N ARG A 133 -0.02 4.14 -15.83
CA ARG A 133 -1.17 4.38 -14.95
C ARG A 133 -1.70 5.79 -15.17
N GLU A 134 -3.00 5.93 -14.99
CA GLU A 134 -3.64 7.24 -14.87
C GLU A 134 -2.90 8.11 -13.85
N LYS A 135 -2.83 9.40 -14.15
CA LYS A 135 -2.23 10.37 -13.25
C LYS A 135 -2.99 10.35 -11.92
N PRO A 136 -2.31 10.36 -10.77
CA PRO A 136 -2.98 10.50 -9.50
C PRO A 136 -3.83 11.76 -9.49
N VAL A 137 -5.09 11.61 -9.09
CA VAL A 137 -6.01 12.73 -8.84
C VAL A 137 -6.05 13.03 -7.34
N ASP A 138 -6.38 14.28 -7.01
CA ASP A 138 -6.65 14.66 -5.63
C ASP A 138 -7.83 13.83 -5.10
N ARG A 139 -7.61 13.13 -3.98
CA ARG A 139 -8.61 12.35 -3.27
C ARG A 139 -8.74 12.81 -1.82
N SER A 140 -8.22 13.99 -1.50
CA SER A 140 -8.49 14.61 -0.22
C SER A 140 -9.98 14.98 -0.14
N ILE A 141 -10.46 14.91 1.09
CA ILE A 141 -11.79 15.31 1.48
C ILE A 141 -11.72 16.68 2.17
N THR A 142 -12.66 17.57 1.85
CA THR A 142 -12.84 18.86 2.52
C THR A 142 -13.46 18.68 3.91
N LYS A 143 -13.47 19.74 4.71
CA LYS A 143 -14.12 19.72 6.03
C LYS A 143 -15.64 19.44 5.90
N GLN A 144 -16.32 20.10 4.96
CA GLN A 144 -17.77 19.86 4.76
C GLN A 144 -18.07 18.44 4.27
N GLU A 145 -17.22 17.88 3.41
CA GLU A 145 -17.37 16.49 2.99
C GLU A 145 -17.12 15.50 4.14
N TYR A 146 -16.13 15.79 5.00
CA TYR A 146 -15.86 15.01 6.21
C TYR A 146 -17.07 15.01 7.16
N GLU A 147 -17.66 16.17 7.42
CA GLU A 147 -18.85 16.31 8.27
C GLU A 147 -20.04 15.51 7.70
N ARG A 148 -20.33 15.65 6.40
CA ARG A 148 -21.36 14.87 5.70
C ARG A 148 -21.14 13.35 5.76
N VAL A 149 -19.88 12.91 5.83
CA VAL A 149 -19.56 11.49 6.02
C VAL A 149 -19.89 11.06 7.45
N LEU A 150 -19.49 11.84 8.46
CA LEU A 150 -19.73 11.51 9.86
C LEU A 150 -21.22 11.35 10.17
N GLU A 151 -22.07 12.21 9.62
CA GLU A 151 -23.53 12.16 9.78
C GLU A 151 -24.11 10.79 9.40
N LYS A 152 -23.58 10.18 8.33
CA LYS A 152 -24.02 8.88 7.80
C LYS A 152 -23.47 7.68 8.55
N LEU A 153 -22.49 7.88 9.42
CA LEU A 153 -21.84 6.79 10.14
C LEU A 153 -22.53 6.55 11.50
N PRO A 154 -22.71 5.29 11.92
CA PRO A 154 -23.07 4.97 13.29
C PRO A 154 -21.98 5.44 14.27
N GLU A 155 -22.37 5.78 15.51
CA GLU A 155 -21.45 6.29 16.53
C GLU A 155 -20.23 5.37 16.75
N SER A 156 -20.45 4.05 16.81
CA SER A 156 -19.39 3.04 16.97
C SER A 156 -18.37 3.01 15.82
N VAL A 157 -18.70 3.61 14.67
CA VAL A 157 -17.84 3.73 13.49
C VAL A 157 -17.27 5.15 13.34
N ARG A 158 -17.98 6.19 13.81
CA ARG A 158 -17.57 7.60 13.75
C ARG A 158 -16.19 7.82 14.35
N VAL A 159 -15.93 7.24 15.52
CA VAL A 159 -14.61 7.29 16.19
C VAL A 159 -13.49 6.83 15.25
N GLY A 160 -13.74 5.81 14.43
CA GLY A 160 -12.76 5.36 13.45
C GLY A 160 -12.44 6.41 12.39
N ALA A 161 -13.46 7.11 11.89
CA ALA A 161 -13.28 8.17 10.89
C ALA A 161 -12.59 9.40 11.51
N GLU A 162 -12.97 9.77 12.73
CA GLU A 162 -12.35 10.84 13.51
C GLU A 162 -10.86 10.57 13.72
N LEU A 163 -10.47 9.36 14.13
CA LEU A 163 -9.06 8.98 14.31
C LEU A 163 -8.28 8.95 12.98
N GLN A 164 -8.90 8.52 11.88
CA GLN A 164 -8.25 8.60 10.55
C GLN A 164 -8.02 10.02 10.09
N TYR A 165 -9.01 10.89 10.32
CA TYR A 165 -8.91 12.30 9.98
C TYR A 165 -7.84 12.98 10.84
N ALA A 166 -7.86 12.75 12.16
CA ALA A 166 -6.95 13.34 13.13
C ALA A 166 -5.46 12.98 12.91
N PHE A 167 -5.14 11.73 12.53
CA PHE A 167 -3.75 11.23 12.51
C PHE A 167 -3.31 10.61 11.17
N GLY A 168 -4.17 10.65 10.14
CA GLY A 168 -3.87 10.04 8.83
C GLY A 168 -3.69 8.52 8.88
N LEU A 169 -4.31 7.84 9.85
CA LEU A 169 -4.16 6.40 10.04
C LEU A 169 -4.75 5.61 8.85
N ARG A 170 -4.20 4.42 8.60
CA ARG A 170 -4.84 3.42 7.74
C ARG A 170 -6.04 2.81 8.49
N LEU A 171 -7.04 2.37 7.74
CA LEU A 171 -8.22 1.71 8.29
C LEU A 171 -7.90 0.52 9.23
N ARG A 172 -6.84 -0.25 8.93
CA ARG A 172 -6.40 -1.35 9.81
C ARG A 172 -5.66 -0.87 11.05
N GLU A 173 -4.95 0.25 10.99
CA GLU A 173 -4.32 0.85 12.18
C GLU A 173 -5.41 1.28 13.14
N VAL A 174 -6.42 2.00 12.64
CA VAL A 174 -7.59 2.48 13.40
C VAL A 174 -8.33 1.36 14.12
N ALA A 175 -8.64 0.28 13.41
CA ALA A 175 -9.35 -0.86 13.96
C ALA A 175 -8.59 -1.57 15.11
N ASN A 176 -7.29 -1.31 15.24
CA ASN A 176 -6.44 -1.89 16.28
C ASN A 176 -5.84 -0.83 17.22
N THR A 177 -6.20 0.45 17.06
CA THR A 177 -5.73 1.53 17.95
C THR A 177 -6.32 1.34 19.33
N ARG A 178 -5.44 1.46 20.33
CA ARG A 178 -5.78 1.49 21.76
C ARG A 178 -5.56 2.89 22.34
N ALA A 179 -6.16 3.20 23.49
CA ALA A 179 -6.00 4.48 24.16
C ALA A 179 -4.53 4.84 24.39
N GLY A 180 -3.69 3.89 24.82
CA GLY A 180 -2.26 4.11 25.06
C GLY A 180 -1.44 4.46 23.82
N HIS A 181 -1.98 4.31 22.60
CA HIS A 181 -1.32 4.85 21.40
C HIS A 181 -1.43 6.37 21.29
N ILE A 182 -2.35 7.00 22.04
CA ILE A 182 -2.50 8.45 22.06
C ILE A 182 -1.69 8.98 23.24
N VAL A 183 -0.67 9.77 22.93
CA VAL A 183 0.26 10.35 23.90
C VAL A 183 0.15 11.86 23.84
N GLU A 184 0.06 12.50 25.00
CA GLU A 184 0.11 13.94 25.13
C GLU A 184 1.53 14.39 25.51
N ASP A 185 2.06 15.34 24.75
CA ASP A 185 3.37 15.93 25.00
C ASP A 185 3.33 17.43 24.64
N GLY A 186 3.78 18.29 25.55
CA GLY A 186 3.74 19.74 25.38
C GLY A 186 2.35 20.30 25.04
N GLY A 187 1.28 19.70 25.59
CA GLY A 187 -0.11 20.09 25.32
C GLY A 187 -0.64 19.70 23.93
N LYS A 188 0.11 18.89 23.17
CA LYS A 188 -0.28 18.38 21.85
C LYS A 188 -0.46 16.88 21.88
N LEU A 189 -1.35 16.37 21.04
CA LEU A 189 -1.58 14.93 20.95
C LEU A 189 -0.81 14.29 19.79
N TYR A 190 -0.34 13.07 20.03
CA TYR A 190 0.38 12.25 19.07
C TYR A 190 -0.18 10.83 19.06
N TRP A 191 -0.31 10.24 17.88
CA TRP A 191 -0.46 8.80 17.73
C TRP A 191 0.94 8.18 17.64
N VAL A 192 1.33 7.45 18.68
CA VAL A 192 2.65 6.81 18.83
C VAL A 192 2.47 5.31 18.72
N ALA A 193 3.24 4.68 17.83
CA ALA A 193 3.40 3.24 17.80
C ALA A 193 4.87 2.87 17.85
N VAL A 194 5.26 1.99 18.77
CA VAL A 194 6.66 1.58 18.97
C VAL A 194 6.89 0.14 18.49
N PRO A 195 8.07 -0.22 17.96
CA PRO A 195 8.32 -1.58 17.47
C PRO A 195 8.32 -2.67 18.56
N ASP A 196 8.43 -2.28 19.83
CA ASP A 196 8.37 -3.20 20.95
C ASP A 196 7.01 -3.91 21.03
N ARG A 197 7.02 -5.25 21.06
CA ARG A 197 5.83 -6.10 21.11
C ARG A 197 5.11 -6.03 22.46
N ASN A 198 5.84 -5.72 23.53
CA ASN A 198 5.31 -5.75 24.90
C ASN A 198 4.77 -4.38 25.35
N ALA A 199 5.13 -3.31 24.64
CA ALA A 199 4.61 -1.98 24.91
C ALA A 199 3.09 -1.88 24.67
N VAL A 200 2.41 -1.09 25.50
CA VAL A 200 0.96 -0.83 25.38
C VAL A 200 0.61 -0.25 23.99
N ASN A 201 1.47 0.65 23.50
CA ASN A 201 1.41 1.28 22.19
C ASN A 201 2.21 0.54 21.11
N THR A 202 2.22 -0.79 21.15
CA THR A 202 2.95 -1.61 20.18
C THR A 202 2.46 -1.40 18.74
N ALA A 203 3.42 -1.28 17.83
CA ALA A 203 3.20 -1.28 16.40
C ALA A 203 2.87 -2.69 15.86
N VAL A 204 3.23 -3.75 16.60
CA VAL A 204 3.08 -5.14 16.17
C VAL A 204 1.60 -5.52 16.11
N GLY A 205 1.14 -5.93 14.92
CA GLY A 205 -0.29 -6.20 14.67
C GLY A 205 -1.14 -4.95 14.37
N VAL A 206 -0.60 -3.74 14.57
CA VAL A 206 -1.28 -2.47 14.33
C VAL A 206 -0.81 -1.84 13.02
N THR A 207 0.49 -1.55 12.89
CA THR A 207 1.06 -0.94 11.69
C THR A 207 1.52 -1.98 10.68
N LYS A 208 1.76 -1.51 9.44
CA LYS A 208 2.30 -2.35 8.38
C LYS A 208 3.69 -2.88 8.77
N ALA A 209 3.79 -4.20 8.92
CA ALA A 209 5.02 -4.91 9.29
C ALA A 209 5.60 -4.52 10.66
N GLY A 210 4.76 -4.05 11.61
CA GLY A 210 5.20 -3.73 12.97
C GLY A 210 6.15 -2.54 13.04
N ARG A 211 6.13 -1.64 12.06
CA ARG A 211 7.01 -0.47 12.01
C ARG A 211 6.47 0.61 12.94
N GLY A 212 7.34 1.12 13.81
CA GLY A 212 7.02 2.27 14.62
C GLY A 212 6.86 3.54 13.78
N ARG A 213 6.04 4.47 14.28
CA ARG A 213 5.91 5.85 13.77
C ARG A 213 5.22 6.72 14.81
N VAL A 214 5.42 8.01 14.67
CA VAL A 214 4.74 9.05 15.45
C VAL A 214 4.00 9.95 14.47
N ALA A 215 2.72 10.19 14.70
CA ALA A 215 1.91 11.09 13.88
C ALA A 215 1.26 12.15 14.79
N PRO A 216 1.53 13.45 14.59
CA PRO A 216 0.85 14.50 15.36
C PRO A 216 -0.64 14.53 15.05
N CYS A 217 -1.45 14.89 16.04
CA CYS A 217 -2.86 15.18 15.85
C CYS A 217 -3.02 16.48 15.06
N ARG A 218 -4.04 16.53 14.23
CA ARG A 218 -4.55 17.81 13.73
C ARG A 218 -4.98 18.70 14.90
N PRO A 219 -4.54 19.98 14.95
CA PRO A 219 -4.90 20.89 16.04
C PRO A 219 -6.42 20.98 16.25
N GLU A 220 -7.19 21.05 15.16
CA GLU A 220 -8.65 21.16 15.20
C GLU A 220 -9.36 19.90 15.73
N MET A 221 -8.65 18.77 15.82
CA MET A 221 -9.19 17.49 16.31
C MET A 221 -8.77 17.16 17.74
N GLU A 222 -7.84 17.91 18.35
CA GLU A 222 -7.26 17.51 19.64
C GLU A 222 -8.31 17.42 20.76
N ALA A 223 -9.18 18.43 20.89
CA ALA A 223 -10.25 18.43 21.89
C ALA A 223 -11.15 17.18 21.75
N ARG A 224 -11.53 16.86 20.50
CA ARG A 224 -12.34 15.69 20.21
C ARG A 224 -11.62 14.38 20.52
N VAL A 225 -10.32 14.29 20.24
CA VAL A 225 -9.54 13.09 20.59
C VAL A 225 -9.41 12.93 22.10
N ARG A 226 -9.23 14.03 22.86
CA ARG A 226 -9.24 14.00 24.33
C ARG A 226 -10.56 13.45 24.87
N GLU A 227 -11.70 13.79 24.27
CA GLU A 227 -12.99 13.20 24.62
C GLU A 227 -13.06 11.70 24.31
N ILE A 228 -12.57 11.27 23.13
CA ILE A 228 -12.60 9.86 22.71
C ILE A 228 -11.83 8.96 23.69
N ILE A 229 -10.69 9.45 24.21
CA ILE A 229 -9.84 8.69 25.13
C ILE A 229 -10.21 8.88 26.60
N ARG A 230 -11.15 9.77 26.91
CA ARG A 230 -11.56 10.07 28.29
C ARG A 230 -12.04 8.79 28.97
N ASP A 231 -11.52 8.55 30.18
CA ASP A 231 -11.85 7.39 31.03
C ASP A 231 -11.58 6.02 30.39
N ARG A 232 -10.74 5.96 29.33
CA ARG A 232 -10.33 4.70 28.70
C ARG A 232 -9.03 4.21 29.29
N ALA A 233 -9.01 2.95 29.76
CA ALA A 233 -7.76 2.29 30.13
C ALA A 233 -6.81 2.20 28.92
N PRO A 234 -5.48 2.32 29.10
CA PRO A 234 -4.50 2.36 28.00
C PRO A 234 -4.60 1.18 27.01
N GLU A 235 -4.98 -0.01 27.48
CA GLU A 235 -5.08 -1.24 26.68
C GLU A 235 -6.38 -1.32 25.88
N SER A 236 -7.37 -0.48 26.22
CA SER A 236 -8.70 -0.50 25.62
C SER A 236 -8.65 -0.05 24.16
N ARG A 237 -9.30 -0.83 23.28
CA ARG A 237 -9.51 -0.40 21.90
C ARG A 237 -10.42 0.82 21.86
N LEU A 238 -10.03 1.84 21.08
CA LEU A 238 -10.84 3.03 20.90
C LEU A 238 -12.02 2.80 19.95
N VAL A 239 -11.85 1.89 19.00
CA VAL A 239 -12.90 1.51 18.05
C VAL A 239 -13.41 0.11 18.40
N PRO A 240 -14.70 -0.03 18.79
CA PRO A 240 -15.24 -1.30 19.26
C PRO A 240 -15.51 -2.30 18.12
N VAL A 241 -15.51 -1.83 16.87
CA VAL A 241 -15.84 -2.65 15.69
C VAL A 241 -14.62 -3.13 14.92
N THR A 242 -14.79 -4.18 14.13
CA THR A 242 -13.70 -4.77 13.34
C THR A 242 -13.35 -3.95 12.09
N TYR A 243 -12.18 -4.23 11.51
CA TYR A 243 -11.75 -3.68 10.21
C TYR A 243 -12.80 -3.86 9.10
N ASN A 244 -13.44 -5.03 9.01
CA ASN A 244 -14.43 -5.29 7.96
C ASN A 244 -15.70 -4.48 8.20
N THR A 245 -16.12 -4.34 9.46
CA THR A 245 -17.27 -3.52 9.83
C THR A 245 -17.05 -2.04 9.47
N LEU A 246 -15.88 -1.48 9.81
CA LEU A 246 -15.52 -0.11 9.39
C LEU A 246 -15.53 0.04 7.87
N LYS A 247 -14.89 -0.91 7.15
CA LYS A 247 -14.82 -0.88 5.70
C LYS A 247 -16.21 -0.86 5.06
N SER A 248 -17.11 -1.72 5.52
CA SER A 248 -18.48 -1.80 5.00
C SER A 248 -19.29 -0.56 5.33
N ALA A 249 -19.16 -0.01 6.54
CA ALA A 249 -19.84 1.22 6.92
C ALA A 249 -19.39 2.41 6.08
N TYR A 250 -18.10 2.55 5.80
CA TYR A 250 -17.59 3.63 4.94
C TYR A 250 -18.07 3.49 3.50
N TYR A 251 -18.12 2.27 2.99
CA TYR A 251 -18.68 2.02 1.66
C TYR A 251 -20.15 2.44 1.58
N ARG A 252 -20.96 2.10 2.59
CA ARG A 252 -22.36 2.55 2.68
C ARG A 252 -22.53 4.06 2.84
N ALA A 253 -21.57 4.72 3.51
CA ALA A 253 -21.52 6.18 3.59
C ALA A 253 -21.08 6.85 2.27
N ASN A 254 -20.88 6.08 1.20
CA ASN A 254 -20.37 6.52 -0.10
C ASN A 254 -18.97 7.15 -0.03
N LEU A 255 -18.16 6.70 0.93
CA LEU A 255 -16.75 7.04 0.97
C LEU A 255 -16.04 6.20 -0.10
N GLY A 256 -15.58 6.83 -1.20
CA GLY A 256 -14.83 6.19 -2.28
C GLY A 256 -13.54 5.46 -1.83
N GLY A 257 -13.17 5.58 -0.56
CA GLY A 257 -12.30 4.69 0.19
C GLY A 257 -11.75 5.35 1.44
N SER A 258 -11.47 4.59 2.50
CA SER A 258 -10.91 5.10 3.77
C SER A 258 -9.58 5.86 3.65
N HIS A 259 -8.87 5.76 2.53
CA HIS A 259 -7.62 6.48 2.32
C HIS A 259 -7.81 7.97 2.06
N VAL A 260 -9.02 8.46 1.78
CA VAL A 260 -9.28 9.90 1.58
C VAL A 260 -8.83 10.74 2.78
N PHE A 261 -9.11 10.29 4.01
CA PHE A 261 -8.68 10.95 5.24
C PHE A 261 -7.15 11.08 5.33
N ARG A 262 -6.45 10.04 4.88
CA ARG A 262 -4.99 10.01 4.86
C ARG A 262 -4.41 10.96 3.80
N HIS A 263 -5.09 11.14 2.67
CA HIS A 263 -4.74 12.15 1.67
C HIS A 263 -4.91 13.56 2.23
N SER A 264 -6.06 13.86 2.83
CA SER A 264 -6.28 15.15 3.50
C SER A 264 -5.22 15.41 4.56
N TYR A 265 -4.97 14.44 5.45
CA TYR A 265 -3.95 14.58 6.50
C TYR A 265 -2.56 14.87 5.91
N ALA A 266 -2.14 14.15 4.87
CA ALA A 266 -0.84 14.38 4.25
C ALA A 266 -0.71 15.82 3.70
N ARG A 267 -1.75 16.32 3.03
CA ARG A 267 -1.78 17.67 2.44
C ARG A 267 -1.75 18.75 3.52
N ASP A 268 -2.59 18.61 4.54
CA ASP A 268 -2.72 19.61 5.60
C ASP A 268 -1.46 19.66 6.47
N MET A 269 -0.89 18.49 6.82
CA MET A 269 0.38 18.45 7.54
C MET A 269 1.53 19.00 6.73
N LEU A 270 1.60 18.72 5.42
CA LEU A 270 2.62 19.29 4.56
C LEU A 270 2.49 20.81 4.47
N LYS A 271 1.26 21.33 4.33
CA LYS A 271 0.98 22.75 4.36
C LYS A 271 1.47 23.38 5.68
N ALA A 272 1.18 22.75 6.81
CA ALA A 272 1.60 23.21 8.12
C ALA A 272 3.13 23.21 8.27
N GLU A 273 3.82 22.15 7.82
CA GLU A 273 5.30 22.08 7.87
C GLU A 273 5.94 23.16 6.99
N LEU A 274 5.43 23.39 5.77
CA LEU A 274 5.97 24.43 4.91
C LEU A 274 5.73 25.84 5.47
N LYS A 275 4.57 26.08 6.09
CA LYS A 275 4.27 27.33 6.81
C LYS A 275 5.23 27.54 7.98
N ARG A 276 5.47 26.49 8.78
CA ARG A 276 6.39 26.54 9.93
C ARG A 276 7.82 26.88 9.49
N LEU A 277 8.22 26.44 8.31
CA LEU A 277 9.53 26.75 7.72
C LEU A 277 9.57 28.13 7.02
N GLY A 278 8.45 28.84 6.91
CA GLY A 278 8.37 30.13 6.23
C GLY A 278 8.48 30.04 4.70
N VAL A 279 8.23 28.87 4.10
CA VAL A 279 8.44 28.60 2.66
C VAL A 279 7.21 28.00 1.97
N GLU A 280 5.99 28.32 2.43
CA GLU A 280 4.77 27.70 1.87
C GLU A 280 4.63 27.93 0.37
N LYS A 281 4.80 29.17 -0.10
CA LYS A 281 4.54 29.55 -1.49
C LYS A 281 5.60 28.97 -2.42
N GLU A 282 6.86 29.22 -2.12
CA GLU A 282 8.03 28.79 -2.88
C GLU A 282 8.19 27.25 -2.80
N GLY A 283 7.89 26.67 -1.64
CA GLY A 283 7.93 25.24 -1.43
C GLY A 283 6.88 24.48 -2.25
N ARG A 284 5.66 25.01 -2.36
CA ARG A 284 4.64 24.45 -3.26
C ARG A 284 5.09 24.47 -4.71
N GLU A 285 5.78 25.54 -5.14
CA GLU A 285 6.30 25.63 -6.51
C GLU A 285 7.40 24.60 -6.78
N ILE A 286 8.32 24.40 -5.83
CA ILE A 286 9.30 23.31 -5.88
C ILE A 286 8.59 21.96 -6.03
N ILE A 287 7.54 21.69 -5.25
CA ILE A 287 6.79 20.43 -5.31
C ILE A 287 6.13 20.22 -6.68
N ARG A 288 5.50 21.25 -7.26
CA ARG A 288 4.92 21.15 -8.62
C ARG A 288 5.96 20.75 -9.64
N ARG A 289 7.16 21.37 -9.61
CA ARG A 289 8.28 20.99 -10.48
C ARG A 289 8.75 19.56 -10.24
N MET A 290 8.87 19.13 -8.98
CA MET A 290 9.22 17.74 -8.64
C MET A 290 8.22 16.73 -9.23
N VAL A 291 6.91 17.07 -9.22
CA VAL A 291 5.85 16.24 -9.79
C VAL A 291 5.93 16.22 -11.30
N ALA A 292 6.10 17.37 -11.95
CA ALA A 292 6.27 17.49 -13.40
C ALA A 292 7.47 16.67 -13.89
N ASN A 293 8.64 16.86 -13.28
CA ASN A 293 9.85 16.09 -13.56
C ASN A 293 9.59 14.58 -13.52
N ARG A 294 8.86 14.11 -12.50
CA ARG A 294 8.52 12.70 -12.37
C ARG A 294 7.59 12.21 -13.48
N GLN A 295 6.63 13.02 -13.90
CA GLN A 295 5.72 12.68 -15.01
C GLN A 295 6.50 12.53 -16.33
N GLU A 296 7.56 13.32 -16.51
CA GLU A 296 8.45 13.28 -17.67
C GLU A 296 9.54 12.21 -17.58
N GLY A 297 9.62 11.47 -16.46
CA GLY A 297 10.66 10.46 -16.24
C GLY A 297 12.03 11.05 -15.90
N LEU A 298 12.10 12.33 -15.56
CA LEU A 298 13.30 13.03 -15.12
C LEU A 298 13.56 12.83 -13.62
N ARG A 299 14.78 13.19 -13.19
CA ARG A 299 15.12 13.23 -11.77
C ARG A 299 14.29 14.28 -11.04
N LYS A 300 13.98 14.03 -9.76
CA LYS A 300 13.20 14.92 -8.91
C LYS A 300 13.77 16.35 -8.83
N ASP A 301 15.09 16.48 -8.83
CA ASP A 301 15.87 17.72 -8.78
C ASP A 301 16.18 18.35 -10.15
N SER A 302 15.64 17.80 -11.24
CA SER A 302 15.85 18.37 -12.57
C SER A 302 15.38 19.83 -12.61
N GLY A 303 16.22 20.73 -13.14
CA GLY A 303 15.93 22.16 -13.24
C GLY A 303 16.07 22.98 -11.95
N ILE A 304 16.49 22.37 -10.82
CA ILE A 304 16.76 23.11 -9.57
C ILE A 304 18.08 23.89 -9.69
N ARG A 305 18.00 25.21 -9.55
CA ARG A 305 19.18 26.11 -9.65
C ARG A 305 19.97 26.16 -8.35
N MET A 306 21.21 26.67 -8.41
CA MET A 306 22.11 26.74 -7.25
C MET A 306 21.49 27.51 -6.07
N HIS A 307 20.87 28.67 -6.32
CA HIS A 307 20.21 29.47 -5.27
C HIS A 307 18.97 28.80 -4.66
N GLU A 308 18.35 27.85 -5.36
CA GLU A 308 17.16 27.13 -4.89
C GLU A 308 17.51 25.87 -4.08
N ARG A 309 18.80 25.49 -4.02
CA ARG A 309 19.22 24.22 -3.40
C ARG A 309 18.82 24.13 -1.93
N GLU A 310 18.91 25.22 -1.20
CA GLU A 310 18.57 25.22 0.22
C GLU A 310 17.06 25.07 0.43
N LEU A 311 16.26 25.87 -0.29
CA LEU A 311 14.80 25.72 -0.34
C LEU A 311 14.40 24.29 -0.72
N TYR A 312 15.02 23.71 -1.75
CA TYR A 312 14.76 22.34 -2.18
C TYR A 312 15.03 21.32 -1.06
N ARG A 313 16.11 21.48 -0.28
CA ARG A 313 16.40 20.60 0.86
C ARG A 313 15.35 20.75 1.95
N GLN A 314 14.94 21.97 2.28
CA GLN A 314 13.90 22.24 3.28
C GLN A 314 12.57 21.59 2.89
N VAL A 315 12.15 21.76 1.63
CA VAL A 315 10.94 21.13 1.08
C VAL A 315 11.01 19.61 1.16
N ASN A 316 12.15 19.00 0.81
CA ASN A 316 12.32 17.56 0.94
C ASN A 316 12.24 17.07 2.38
N ARG A 317 12.84 17.81 3.33
CA ARG A 317 12.73 17.49 4.77
C ARG A 317 11.28 17.55 5.23
N ALA A 318 10.50 18.55 4.79
CA ALA A 318 9.07 18.64 5.10
C ALA A 318 8.29 17.44 4.54
N ILE A 319 8.52 17.06 3.28
CA ILE A 319 7.91 15.88 2.67
C ILE A 319 8.27 14.60 3.43
N ASP A 320 9.55 14.42 3.77
CA ASP A 320 10.04 13.23 4.47
C ASP A 320 9.52 13.16 5.91
N THR A 321 9.32 14.32 6.55
CA THR A 321 8.67 14.43 7.87
C THR A 321 7.23 13.92 7.81
N VAL A 322 6.42 14.41 6.86
CA VAL A 322 5.03 13.95 6.69
C VAL A 322 4.98 12.49 6.26
N HIS A 323 5.91 12.03 5.41
CA HIS A 323 6.06 10.61 5.11
C HIS A 323 6.36 9.79 6.37
N GLY A 324 7.20 10.29 7.27
CA GLY A 324 7.47 9.71 8.59
C GLY A 324 6.19 9.57 9.41
N TYR A 325 5.38 10.63 9.50
CA TYR A 325 4.07 10.60 10.17
C TYR A 325 3.20 9.49 9.63
N LEU A 326 3.23 9.25 8.32
CA LEU A 326 2.47 8.24 7.63
C LEU A 326 3.12 6.83 7.69
N GLY A 327 4.32 6.65 8.21
CA GLY A 327 5.05 5.38 8.17
C GLY A 327 5.45 4.99 6.74
N HIS A 328 5.73 5.99 5.92
CA HIS A 328 6.39 5.85 4.63
C HIS A 328 7.92 5.93 4.80
N GLY A 329 8.65 5.56 3.75
CA GLY A 329 10.11 5.72 3.74
C GLY A 329 10.52 7.10 3.28
N ILE A 330 11.80 7.42 3.45
CA ILE A 330 12.44 8.66 2.99
C ILE A 330 12.51 8.69 1.44
N SER A 331 12.43 9.89 0.86
CA SER A 331 12.62 10.15 -0.57
C SER A 331 11.64 9.43 -1.51
N ARG A 332 10.42 9.16 -1.02
CA ARG A 332 9.35 8.50 -1.79
C ARG A 332 8.60 9.48 -2.70
N SER A 333 9.26 9.90 -3.79
CA SER A 333 8.66 10.79 -4.80
C SER A 333 7.40 10.22 -5.45
N ASP A 334 7.22 8.90 -5.42
CA ASP A 334 6.01 8.22 -5.89
C ASP A 334 4.81 8.44 -4.98
N LEU A 335 5.06 8.54 -3.68
CA LEU A 335 4.02 8.79 -2.69
C LEU A 335 3.71 10.28 -2.55
N MET A 336 4.71 11.14 -2.75
CA MET A 336 4.51 12.59 -2.84
C MET A 336 3.47 12.94 -3.91
N GLN A 337 3.60 12.40 -5.13
CA GLN A 337 2.61 12.61 -6.20
C GLN A 337 1.22 12.07 -5.87
N VAL A 338 1.13 11.04 -5.02
CA VAL A 338 -0.15 10.41 -4.68
C VAL A 338 -0.85 11.14 -3.55
N TYR A 339 -0.10 11.64 -2.56
CA TYR A 339 -0.64 12.18 -1.33
C TYR A 339 -0.54 13.69 -1.21
N MET A 340 0.38 14.34 -1.91
CA MET A 340 0.85 15.69 -1.58
C MET A 340 0.89 16.66 -2.78
N SER A 341 0.73 16.16 -4.00
CA SER A 341 0.44 16.97 -5.19
C SER A 341 -1.04 16.96 -5.46
#